data_AF-A0A059BJV7-F1
#
_entry.id   AF-A0A059BJV7-F1
#
_cell.length_a   1.000
_cell.length_b   1.000
_cell.length_c   1.000
_cell.angle_alpha   90.00
_cell.angle_beta   90.00
_cell.angle_gamma   90.00
#
_symmetry.space_group_name_H-M   'P 1'
#
loop_
_entity.id
_entity.type
_entity.pdbx_description
1 polymer ?
#
loop_
_entity_poly.entity_id
_entity_poly.type
_entity_poly.pdbx_seq_one_letter_code
_entity_poly.pdbx_strand_id
1 'polypeptide(L)'
;MASLAKVQPPTYGNIITILSIDGGGIRGIIPATILAFPESELQELDGEDARLADYFDVIAGTSTGGLVTAMLTAPNEKNRSLFAAKDIRSFYLEHSPEIFPQKRWA
;
A
#
# COMPACT_ATOMS: atom_id res chain seq x y z
N MET A 1 10.21 10.97 30.87
CA MET A 1 10.60 9.68 30.27
C MET A 1 9.53 9.34 29.24
N ALA A 2 9.72 9.75 27.98
CA ALA A 2 8.81 9.31 26.92
C ALA A 2 8.93 7.80 26.81
N SER A 3 7.81 7.08 26.98
CA SER A 3 7.73 5.67 26.67
C SER A 3 8.28 5.50 25.25
N LEU A 4 9.42 4.82 25.11
CA LEU A 4 9.83 4.24 23.84
C LEU A 4 8.63 3.39 23.43
N ALA A 5 7.85 3.86 22.47
CA ALA A 5 6.70 3.13 21.98
C ALA A 5 7.19 1.71 21.68
N LYS A 6 6.74 0.73 22.48
CA LYS A 6 7.09 -0.67 22.27
C LYS A 6 6.64 -0.98 20.85
N VAL A 7 7.61 -1.15 19.96
CA VAL A 7 7.36 -1.69 18.62
C VAL A 7 6.53 -2.95 18.84
N GLN A 8 5.39 -3.04 18.16
CA GLN A 8 4.53 -4.20 18.33
C GLN A 8 5.35 -5.45 17.97
N PRO A 9 5.19 -6.55 18.74
CA PRO A 9 5.87 -7.79 18.42
C PRO A 9 5.48 -8.23 16.99
N PRO A 10 6.37 -8.94 16.27
CA PRO A 10 6.06 -9.44 14.94
C PRO A 10 4.74 -10.19 14.92
N THR A 11 3.93 -9.93 13.88
CA THR A 11 2.63 -10.58 13.69
C THR A 11 2.81 -12.08 13.45
N TYR A 12 3.91 -12.46 12.78
CA TYR A 12 4.28 -13.86 12.51
C TYR A 12 5.76 -14.14 12.77
N GLY A 13 6.04 -15.12 13.63
CA GLY A 13 7.41 -15.60 13.90
C GLY A 13 8.28 -14.60 14.67
N ASN A 14 9.60 -14.66 14.44
CA ASN A 14 10.60 -13.86 15.16
C ASN A 14 11.23 -12.74 14.29
N ILE A 15 10.66 -12.44 13.13
CA ILE A 15 11.22 -11.47 12.17
C ILE A 15 10.20 -10.35 11.95
N ILE A 16 10.66 -9.10 12.01
CA ILE A 16 9.84 -7.93 11.68
C ILE A 16 9.86 -7.71 10.17
N THR A 17 8.69 -7.64 9.54
CA THR A 17 8.55 -7.38 8.10
C THR A 17 8.17 -5.93 7.83
N ILE A 18 8.90 -5.26 6.93
CA ILE A 18 8.71 -3.85 6.62
C ILE A 18 8.57 -3.64 5.12
N LEU A 19 7.49 -2.97 4.71
CA LEU A 19 7.29 -2.46 3.36
C LEU A 19 7.45 -0.94 3.35
N SER A 20 8.38 -0.42 2.55
CA SER A 20 8.59 1.01 2.36
C SER A 20 8.34 1.41 0.91
N ILE A 21 7.53 2.45 0.70
CA ILE A 21 7.09 2.91 -0.61
C ILE A 21 7.52 4.36 -0.84
N ASP A 22 8.40 4.57 -1.82
CA ASP A 22 8.90 5.89 -2.15
C ASP A 22 7.81 6.79 -2.76
N GLY A 23 8.01 8.10 -2.59
CA GLY A 23 7.22 9.12 -3.29
C GLY A 23 7.64 9.26 -4.75
N GLY A 24 6.75 9.78 -5.59
CA GLY A 24 7.05 9.96 -7.02
C GLY A 24 6.02 10.73 -7.83
N GLY A 25 5.01 11.34 -7.20
CA GLY A 25 3.89 11.94 -7.93
C GLY A 25 3.18 10.87 -8.76
N ILE A 26 2.86 11.18 -10.02
CA ILE A 26 2.25 10.21 -10.94
C ILE A 26 3.04 8.91 -11.11
N ARG A 27 4.36 8.92 -10.85
CA ARG A 27 5.18 7.71 -10.90
C ARG A 27 4.85 6.70 -9.79
N GLY A 28 3.99 7.04 -8.84
CA GLY A 28 3.41 6.09 -7.87
C GLY A 28 2.71 4.89 -8.53
N ILE A 29 2.34 5.00 -9.82
CA ILE A 29 1.86 3.86 -10.61
C ILE A 29 2.89 2.73 -10.76
N ILE A 30 4.20 3.04 -10.69
CA ILE A 30 5.28 2.04 -10.78
C ILE A 30 5.25 1.11 -9.56
N PRO A 31 5.41 1.59 -8.31
CA PRO A 31 5.30 0.72 -7.14
C PRO A 31 3.91 0.11 -7.03
N ALA A 32 2.82 0.80 -7.39
CA ALA A 32 1.47 0.20 -7.39
C ALA A 32 1.37 -1.02 -8.32
N THR A 33 2.00 -0.95 -9.49
CA THR A 33 2.06 -2.09 -10.43
C THR A 33 2.92 -3.22 -9.88
N ILE A 34 4.08 -2.88 -9.29
CA ILE A 34 4.97 -3.87 -8.68
C ILE A 34 4.26 -4.61 -7.55
N LEU A 35 3.53 -3.91 -6.68
CA LEU A 35 2.86 -4.48 -5.50
C LEU A 35 1.68 -5.40 -5.84
N ALA A 36 1.08 -5.25 -7.03
CA ALA A 36 0.02 -6.14 -7.48
C ALA A 36 0.50 -7.60 -7.64
N PHE A 37 1.75 -7.79 -8.08
CA PHE A 37 2.34 -9.11 -8.29
C PHE A 37 2.59 -9.90 -6.98
N PRO A 38 3.34 -9.39 -5.98
CA PRO A 38 3.53 -10.14 -4.74
C PRO A 38 2.21 -10.36 -4.00
N GLU A 39 1.24 -9.45 -4.08
CA GLU A 39 -0.09 -9.72 -3.48
C GLU A 39 -0.81 -10.87 -4.20
N SER A 40 -0.71 -10.99 -5.53
CA SER A 40 -1.30 -12.13 -6.24
C SER A 40 -0.62 -13.45 -5.89
N GLU A 41 0.70 -13.48 -5.77
CA GLU A 41 1.43 -14.68 -5.34
C GLU A 41 1.01 -15.12 -3.92
N LEU A 42 0.83 -14.16 -3.00
CA LEU A 42 0.32 -14.44 -1.66
C LEU A 42 -1.13 -14.95 -1.69
N GLN A 43 -1.96 -14.45 -2.60
CA GLN A 43 -3.33 -14.91 -2.78
C GLN A 43 -3.40 -16.34 -3.35
N GLU A 44 -2.47 -16.71 -4.23
CA GLU A 44 -2.36 -18.08 -4.73
C GLU A 44 -1.97 -19.08 -3.62
N LEU A 45 -1.15 -18.65 -2.66
CA LEU A 45 -0.67 -19.48 -1.56
C LEU A 45 -1.68 -19.58 -0.40
N ASP A 46 -2.23 -18.44 0.03
CA ASP A 46 -2.96 -18.32 1.30
C ASP A 46 -4.44 -17.94 1.11
N GLY A 47 -4.88 -17.75 -0.15
CA GLY A 47 -6.28 -17.53 -0.55
C GLY A 47 -6.59 -16.10 -1.02
N GLU A 48 -7.70 -15.95 -1.77
CA GLU A 48 -8.07 -14.70 -2.46
C GLU A 48 -8.23 -13.47 -1.53
N ASP A 49 -8.47 -13.69 -0.24
CA ASP A 49 -8.63 -12.64 0.77
C ASP A 49 -7.31 -12.14 1.36
N ALA A 50 -6.17 -12.78 1.03
CA ALA A 50 -4.84 -12.34 1.45
C ALA A 50 -4.52 -10.93 0.92
N ARG A 51 -3.97 -10.07 1.79
CA ARG A 51 -3.59 -8.69 1.48
C ARG A 51 -2.20 -8.42 2.00
N LEU A 52 -1.47 -7.48 1.40
CA LEU A 52 -0.13 -7.10 1.87
C LEU A 52 -0.11 -6.70 3.35
N ALA A 53 -1.17 -6.07 3.86
CA ALA A 53 -1.30 -5.68 5.27
C ALA A 53 -1.35 -6.87 6.25
N ASP A 54 -1.59 -8.10 5.78
CA ASP A 54 -1.53 -9.31 6.62
C ASP A 54 -0.10 -9.78 6.88
N TYR A 55 0.84 -9.42 6.00
CA TYR A 55 2.21 -9.96 5.99
C TYR A 55 3.26 -8.96 6.45
N PHE A 56 2.92 -7.66 6.44
CA PHE A 56 3.83 -6.59 6.83
C PHE A 56 3.45 -5.98 8.18
N ASP A 57 4.33 -6.10 9.17
CA ASP A 57 4.16 -5.45 10.49
C ASP A 57 4.15 -3.93 10.39
N VAL A 58 4.93 -3.40 9.43
CA VAL A 58 5.03 -1.96 9.17
C VAL A 58 4.93 -1.72 7.68
N ILE A 59 3.98 -0.87 7.28
CA ILE A 59 3.91 -0.30 5.94
C ILE A 59 4.11 1.21 6.06
N ALA A 60 5.12 1.73 5.37
CA ALA A 60 5.46 3.14 5.36
C ALA A 60 5.52 3.67 3.94
N GLY A 61 5.19 4.94 3.76
CA GLY A 61 5.30 5.59 2.46
C GLY A 61 5.34 7.10 2.56
N THR A 62 6.03 7.74 1.63
CA THR A 62 6.15 9.21 1.57
C THR A 62 5.44 9.76 0.34
N SER A 63 4.73 10.88 0.47
CA SER A 63 3.98 11.51 -0.64
C SER A 63 3.00 10.51 -1.27
N THR A 64 3.07 10.28 -2.58
CA THR A 64 2.25 9.27 -3.26
C THR A 64 2.46 7.85 -2.73
N GLY A 65 3.64 7.53 -2.21
CA GLY A 65 3.85 6.28 -1.47
C GLY A 65 3.01 6.21 -0.20
N GLY A 66 2.82 7.33 0.49
CA GLY A 66 1.95 7.43 1.67
C GLY A 66 0.46 7.28 1.33
N LEU A 67 0.03 7.77 0.16
CA LEU A 67 -1.32 7.52 -0.36
C LEU A 67 -1.52 6.01 -0.62
N VAL A 68 -0.55 5.36 -1.27
CA VAL A 68 -0.57 3.90 -1.50
C VAL A 68 -0.62 3.14 -0.17
N THR A 69 0.20 3.53 0.81
CA THR A 69 0.17 2.97 2.17
C THR A 69 -1.24 3.09 2.77
N ALA A 70 -1.84 4.28 2.73
CA ALA A 70 -3.18 4.49 3.28
C ALA A 70 -4.24 3.62 2.59
N MET A 71 -4.18 3.45 1.27
CA MET A 71 -5.09 2.57 0.53
C MET A 71 -4.94 1.09 0.94
N LEU A 72 -3.71 0.63 1.16
CA LEU A 72 -3.42 -0.74 1.57
C LEU A 72 -3.80 -1.03 3.03
N THR A 73 -3.77 -0.03 3.91
CA THR A 73 -3.93 -0.25 5.37
C THR A 73 -5.25 0.27 5.94
N ALA A 74 -5.99 1.12 5.22
CA ALA A 74 -7.27 1.61 5.70
C ALA A 74 -8.28 0.46 5.83
N PRO A 75 -8.93 0.28 6.99
CA PRO A 75 -9.90 -0.79 7.16
C PRO A 75 -11.23 -0.46 6.47
N ASN A 76 -11.85 -1.46 5.86
CA ASN A 76 -13.24 -1.45 5.43
C ASN A 76 -14.18 -1.89 6.57
N GLU A 77 -15.48 -2.00 6.29
CA GLU A 77 -16.52 -2.41 7.27
C GLU A 77 -16.27 -3.80 7.89
N LYS A 78 -15.50 -4.66 7.21
CA LYS A 78 -15.11 -6.00 7.68
C LYS A 78 -13.74 -6.00 8.38
N ASN A 79 -13.19 -4.83 8.67
CA ASN A 79 -11.85 -4.66 9.27
C ASN A 79 -10.72 -5.32 8.44
N ARG A 80 -10.87 -5.30 7.11
CA ARG A 80 -9.86 -5.74 6.13
C ARG A 80 -9.39 -4.54 5.31
N SER A 81 -8.24 -4.66 4.62
CA SER A 81 -7.77 -3.61 3.70
C SER A 81 -8.87 -3.19 2.72
N LEU A 82 -9.07 -1.88 2.60
CA LEU A 82 -10.09 -1.28 1.73
C LEU A 82 -9.78 -1.53 0.25
N PHE A 83 -8.51 -1.53 -0.13
CA PHE A 83 -8.05 -1.80 -1.49
C PHE A 83 -7.15 -3.04 -1.52
N ALA A 84 -7.28 -3.85 -2.58
CA ALA A 84 -6.25 -4.80 -2.98
C ALA A 84 -5.15 -4.04 -3.75
N ALA A 85 -3.91 -4.56 -3.77
CA ALA A 85 -2.80 -3.90 -4.46
C ALA A 85 -3.10 -3.63 -5.95
N LYS A 86 -3.82 -4.54 -6.61
CA LYS A 86 -4.24 -4.39 -8.02
C LYS A 86 -5.16 -3.18 -8.26
N ASP A 87 -5.96 -2.80 -7.26
CA ASP A 87 -6.93 -1.70 -7.37
C ASP A 87 -6.24 -0.33 -7.38
N ILE A 88 -5.06 -0.24 -6.77
CA ILE A 88 -4.28 1.00 -6.66
C ILE A 88 -3.79 1.44 -8.04
N ARG A 89 -3.41 0.49 -8.90
CA ARG A 89 -3.08 0.81 -10.30
C ARG A 89 -4.28 1.42 -11.03
N SER A 90 -5.46 0.86 -10.84
CA SER A 90 -6.70 1.39 -11.44
C SER A 90 -7.01 2.79 -10.93
N PHE A 91 -6.86 3.04 -9.62
CA PHE A 91 -7.00 4.36 -9.01
C PHE A 91 -6.08 5.40 -9.69
N TYR A 92 -4.81 5.08 -9.94
CA TYR A 92 -3.91 6.00 -10.64
C TYR A 92 -4.37 6.26 -12.09
N LEU A 93 -4.81 5.24 -12.81
CA LEU A 93 -5.27 5.41 -14.20
C LEU A 93 -6.52 6.29 -14.28
N GLU A 94 -7.44 6.13 -13.33
CA GLU A 94 -8.70 6.87 -13.27
C GLU A 94 -8.49 8.32 -12.80
N HIS A 95 -7.81 8.53 -11.68
CA HIS A 95 -7.78 9.83 -11.02
C HIS A 95 -6.54 10.68 -11.35
N SER A 96 -5.53 10.12 -12.02
CA SER A 96 -4.33 10.90 -12.35
C SER A 96 -4.56 12.16 -13.18
N PRO A 97 -5.51 12.22 -14.14
CA PRO A 97 -5.74 13.46 -14.88
C PRO A 97 -6.28 14.59 -14.01
N GLU A 98 -7.02 14.26 -12.95
CA GLU A 98 -7.59 15.22 -12.00
C GLU A 98 -6.59 15.63 -10.92
N ILE A 99 -5.81 14.67 -10.41
CA ILE A 99 -4.78 14.89 -9.39
C ILE A 99 -3.56 15.63 -9.97
N PHE A 100 -3.19 15.31 -11.22
CA PHE A 100 -2.04 15.88 -11.92
C PHE A 100 -2.47 16.55 -13.24
N PRO A 101 -3.29 17.63 -13.18
CA PRO A 101 -3.83 18.25 -14.37
C PRO A 101 -2.72 18.84 -15.24
N GLN A 102 -2.73 18.48 -16.52
CA GLN A 102 -1.84 19.09 -17.50
C GLN A 102 -2.34 20.49 -17.83
N LYS A 103 -1.59 21.52 -17.44
CA LYS A 103 -1.87 22.88 -17.90
C LYS A 103 -1.65 22.94 -19.41
N ARG A 104 -2.75 22.97 -20.17
CA ARG A 104 -2.70 23.39 -21.57
C ARG A 104 -2.40 24.88 -21.56
N TRP A 105 -1.21 25.26 -22.01
CA TRP A 105 -0.92 26.66 -22.32
C TRP A 105 -1.85 27.05 -23.46
N ALA A 106 -2.76 27.99 -23.18
CA ALA A 106 -3.56 28.69 -24.18
C ALA A 106 -2.76 29.90 -24.68
#